data_AF-A0A242U3E1-F1
#
_entry.id   AF-A0A242U3E1-F1
#
_cell.length_a   1.000
_cell.length_b   1.000
_cell.length_c   1.000
_cell.angle_alpha   90.00
_cell.angle_beta   90.00
_cell.angle_gamma   90.00
#
_symmetry.space_group_name_H-M   'P 1'
#
loop_
_entity.id
_entity.type
_entity.pdbx_description
1 polymer ?
#
loop_
_entity_poly.entity_id
_entity_poly.type
_entity_poly.pdbx_seq_one_letter_code
_entity_poly.pdbx_strand_id
1 'polypeptide(L)'
;MDNWKHIITAFVVTIVAIILIPLLSRFNPFKLSLACFLLSTLGFGVAATYGRKSNNRGVDGDWGAHGLWKEIFNLELVTISVGVGVLITLILMLGVYFSKE
;
A
#
# COMPACT_ATOMS: atom_id res chain seq x y z
N MET A 1 -7.93 -20.49 14.30
CA MET A 1 -9.25 -20.41 13.62
C MET A 1 -9.45 -18.94 13.20
N ASP A 2 -8.50 -18.40 12.41
CA ASP A 2 -8.27 -16.94 12.33
C ASP A 2 -8.39 -16.36 10.91
N ASN A 3 -8.47 -17.21 9.88
CA ASN A 3 -8.57 -16.75 8.49
C ASN A 3 -9.89 -16.03 8.16
N TRP A 4 -10.96 -16.30 8.93
CA TRP A 4 -12.25 -15.63 8.74
C TRP A 4 -12.17 -14.11 8.87
N LYS A 5 -11.32 -13.61 9.78
CA LYS A 5 -11.09 -12.16 9.93
C LYS A 5 -10.44 -11.58 8.68
N HIS A 6 -9.41 -12.25 8.15
CA HIS A 6 -8.74 -11.83 6.92
C HIS A 6 -9.66 -11.86 5.70
N ILE A 7 -10.51 -12.89 5.60
CA ILE A 7 -11.52 -13.00 4.52
C ILE A 7 -12.52 -11.84 4.60
N ILE A 8 -13.06 -11.56 5.79
CA ILE A 8 -14.01 -10.45 6.00
C ILE A 8 -13.34 -9.10 5.68
N THR A 9 -12.11 -8.88 6.15
CA THR A 9 -11.36 -7.65 5.84
C THR A 9 -11.11 -7.49 4.35
N ALA A 10 -10.65 -8.54 3.66
CA ALA A 10 -10.44 -8.51 2.22
C ALA A 10 -11.74 -8.21 1.45
N PHE A 11 -12.85 -8.81 1.88
CA PHE A 11 -14.17 -8.59 1.28
C PHE A 11 -14.64 -7.14 1.45
N VAL A 12 -14.55 -6.59 2.66
CA VAL A 12 -14.91 -5.18 2.95
C VAL A 12 -14.03 -4.22 2.15
N VAL A 13 -12.72 -4.43 2.12
CA VAL A 13 -11.78 -3.60 1.33
C VAL A 13 -12.11 -3.65 -0.15
N THR A 14 -12.47 -4.83 -0.67
CA THR A 14 -12.85 -5.00 -2.08
C THR A 14 -14.13 -4.23 -2.42
N ILE A 15 -15.17 -4.33 -1.59
CA ILE A 15 -16.42 -3.58 -1.79
C ILE A 15 -16.15 -2.06 -1.79
N VAL A 16 -15.39 -1.58 -0.81
CA VAL A 16 -15.05 -0.16 -0.70
C VAL A 16 -14.27 0.31 -1.94
N ALA A 17 -13.30 -0.49 -2.41
CA ALA A 17 -12.54 -0.17 -3.62
C ALA A 17 -13.44 -0.08 -4.86
N ILE A 18 -14.36 -1.03 -5.05
CA ILE A 18 -15.30 -1.03 -6.19
C ILE A 18 -16.18 0.22 -6.19
N ILE A 19 -16.69 0.63 -5.01
CA ILE A 19 -17.51 1.85 -4.88
C ILE A 19 -16.70 3.11 -5.19
N LEU A 20 -15.42 3.12 -4.84
CA LEU A 20 -14.52 4.26 -5.09
C LEU A 20 -14.15 4.41 -6.56
N ILE A 21 -13.99 3.33 -7.35
CA ILE A 21 -13.60 3.39 -8.77
C ILE A 21 -14.42 4.39 -9.61
N PRO A 22 -15.77 4.36 -9.62
CA PRO A 22 -16.57 5.32 -10.39
C PRO A 22 -16.55 6.74 -9.81
N LEU A 23 -16.22 6.91 -8.52
CA LEU A 23 -15.98 8.23 -7.93
C LEU A 23 -14.64 8.81 -8.41
N LEU A 24 -13.61 7.95 -8.47
CA LEU A 24 -12.26 8.31 -8.89
C LEU A 24 -12.17 8.62 -10.38
N SER A 25 -13.03 8.01 -11.22
CA SER A 25 -13.06 8.23 -12.68
C SER A 25 -13.36 9.69 -13.08
N ARG A 26 -13.96 10.47 -12.18
CA ARG A 26 -14.29 11.90 -12.37
C ARG A 26 -13.08 12.83 -12.24
N PHE A 27 -11.99 12.35 -11.64
CA PHE A 27 -10.79 13.15 -11.44
C PHE A 27 -9.87 13.11 -12.66
N ASN A 28 -8.95 14.06 -12.74
CA ASN A 28 -7.90 14.05 -13.77
C ASN A 28 -7.05 12.76 -13.61
N PRO A 29 -6.95 11.92 -14.66
CA PRO A 29 -6.31 10.60 -14.56
C PRO A 29 -4.85 10.69 -14.13
N PHE A 30 -4.13 11.74 -14.52
CA PHE A 30 -2.73 11.92 -14.13
C PHE A 30 -2.57 12.28 -12.65
N LYS A 31 -3.44 13.16 -12.13
CA LYS A 31 -3.43 13.52 -10.70
C LYS A 31 -3.85 12.33 -9.84
N LEU A 32 -4.83 11.57 -10.32
CA LEU A 32 -5.31 10.36 -9.67
C LEU A 32 -4.21 9.29 -9.63
N SER A 33 -3.54 9.01 -10.75
CA SER A 33 -2.48 8.01 -10.80
C SER A 33 -1.33 8.36 -9.85
N LEU A 34 -0.92 9.63 -9.80
CA LEU A 34 0.11 10.08 -8.88
C LEU A 34 -0.33 9.92 -7.42
N ALA A 35 -1.56 10.29 -7.09
CA ALA A 35 -2.10 10.14 -5.73
C ALA A 35 -2.18 8.66 -5.32
N CYS A 36 -2.70 7.80 -6.20
CA CYS A 36 -2.76 6.36 -5.96
C CYS A 36 -1.37 5.76 -5.77
N PHE A 37 -0.39 6.16 -6.59
CA PHE A 37 0.99 5.70 -6.48
C PHE A 37 1.63 6.10 -5.15
N LEU A 38 1.49 7.37 -4.75
CA LEU A 38 2.05 7.86 -3.50
C LEU A 38 1.40 7.19 -2.28
N LEU A 39 0.07 7.10 -2.26
CA LEU A 39 -0.67 6.50 -1.15
C LEU A 39 -0.39 5.01 -1.00
N SER A 40 -0.32 4.27 -2.11
CA SER A 40 -0.04 2.83 -2.09
C SER A 40 1.41 2.54 -1.71
N THR A 41 2.38 3.28 -2.26
CA THR A 41 3.80 3.16 -1.92
C THR A 41 4.06 3.48 -0.45
N LEU A 42 3.55 4.62 0.03
CA LEU A 42 3.72 5.02 1.43
C LEU A 42 2.96 4.10 2.38
N GLY A 43 1.71 3.75 2.05
CA GLY A 43 0.89 2.86 2.87
C GLY A 43 1.53 1.48 3.02
N PHE A 44 2.05 0.91 1.92
CA PHE A 44 2.77 -0.35 1.98
C PHE A 44 4.09 -0.22 2.74
N GLY A 45 4.88 0.82 2.49
CA GLY A 45 6.15 1.04 3.19
C GLY A 45 5.98 1.14 4.71
N VAL A 46 4.93 1.85 5.16
CA VAL A 46 4.55 1.92 6.58
C VAL A 46 4.12 0.55 7.11
N ALA A 47 3.24 -0.17 6.41
CA ALA A 47 2.80 -1.50 6.85
C ALA A 47 3.96 -2.51 6.92
N ALA A 48 4.87 -2.48 5.94
CA ALA A 48 6.04 -3.35 5.88
C ALA A 48 7.04 -3.04 7.01
N THR A 49 7.31 -1.76 7.29
CA THR A 49 8.17 -1.35 8.43
C THR A 49 7.56 -1.76 9.77
N TYR A 50 6.25 -1.58 9.97
CA TYR A 50 5.56 -2.09 11.17
C TYR A 50 5.60 -3.62 11.28
N GLY A 51 5.43 -4.34 10.17
CA GLY A 51 5.53 -5.80 10.14
C GLY A 51 6.93 -6.29 10.53
N ARG A 52 7.98 -5.63 10.03
CA ARG A 52 9.38 -5.92 10.39
C ARG A 52 9.66 -5.59 11.86
N LYS A 53 9.14 -4.46 12.37
CA LYS A 53 9.19 -4.13 13.80
C LYS A 53 8.57 -5.21 14.70
N SER A 54 7.43 -5.75 14.28
CA SER A 54 6.75 -6.81 15.03
C SER A 54 7.54 -8.12 15.07
N ASN A 55 8.28 -8.43 13.99
CA ASN A 55 9.01 -9.69 13.85
C ASN A 55 10.46 -9.63 14.36
N ASN A 56 11.07 -8.44 14.37
CA ASN A 56 12.39 -8.19 14.93
C ASN A 56 12.25 -7.41 16.24
N ARG A 57 12.31 -8.10 17.39
CA ARG A 57 12.42 -7.49 18.73
C ARG A 57 13.76 -6.77 18.99
N GLY A 58 14.39 -6.21 17.96
CA GLY A 58 15.76 -5.69 18.01
C GLY A 58 16.74 -6.85 18.05
N VAL A 59 17.31 -7.20 16.89
CA VAL A 59 18.33 -8.26 16.86
C VAL A 59 19.61 -7.81 17.57
N ASP A 60 19.89 -6.50 17.74
CA ASP A 60 21.10 -6.02 18.44
C ASP A 60 21.03 -4.59 19.07
N GLY A 61 19.85 -4.02 19.37
CA GLY A 61 19.80 -2.72 20.06
C GLY A 61 18.45 -2.03 20.10
N ASP A 62 18.32 -1.07 21.02
CA ASP A 62 17.14 -0.22 21.21
C ASP A 62 16.67 0.33 19.85
N TRP A 63 15.40 0.09 19.51
CA TRP A 63 14.70 0.72 18.40
C TRP A 63 14.51 2.22 18.69
N GLY A 64 15.61 2.97 18.71
CA GLY A 64 15.65 4.42 18.70
C GLY A 64 15.44 4.98 17.29
N ALA A 65 15.38 6.30 17.17
CA ALA A 65 15.18 6.98 15.88
C ALA A 65 16.14 6.49 14.77
N HIS A 66 17.38 6.15 15.12
CA HIS A 66 18.38 5.64 14.18
C HIS A 66 18.03 4.28 13.54
N GLY A 67 17.42 3.36 14.29
CA GLY A 67 16.99 2.06 13.76
C GLY A 67 15.82 2.20 12.78
N LEU A 68 14.89 3.11 13.09
CA LEU A 68 13.75 3.43 12.23
C LEU A 68 14.22 4.01 10.89
N TRP A 69 15.16 4.97 10.92
CA TRP A 69 15.71 5.55 9.70
C TRP A 69 16.42 4.52 8.83
N LYS A 70 17.19 3.60 9.44
CA LYS A 70 17.88 2.54 8.70
C LYS A 70 16.92 1.60 7.97
N GLU A 71 15.75 1.31 8.54
CA GLU A 71 14.74 0.49 7.87
C GLU A 71 13.90 1.26 6.85
N ILE A 72 13.56 2.52 7.12
CA ILE A 72 12.86 3.37 6.14
C ILE A 72 13.69 3.55 4.87
N PHE A 73 15.02 3.70 5.03
CA PHE A 73 15.96 3.80 3.92
C PHE A 73 16.54 2.45 3.48
N ASN A 74 16.00 1.33 3.95
CA ASN A 74 16.40 0.04 3.42
C ASN A 74 15.98 -0.05 1.95
N LEU A 75 16.97 -0.11 1.05
CA LEU A 75 16.76 -0.14 -0.40
C LEU A 75 15.82 -1.27 -0.83
N GLU A 76 15.88 -2.42 -0.18
CA GLU A 76 15.00 -3.56 -0.45
C GLU A 76 13.55 -3.18 -0.15
N LEU A 77 13.29 -2.61 1.04
CA LEU A 77 11.96 -2.21 1.46
C LEU A 77 11.40 -1.08 0.59
N VAL A 78 12.22 -0.10 0.25
CA VAL A 78 11.85 0.99 -0.67
C VAL A 78 11.51 0.44 -2.04
N THR A 79 12.35 -0.45 -2.59
CA THR A 79 12.14 -1.03 -3.93
C THR A 79 10.86 -1.86 -4.00
N ILE A 80 10.61 -2.70 -2.99
CA ILE A 80 9.37 -3.49 -2.90
C ILE A 80 8.16 -2.56 -2.78
N SER A 81 8.25 -1.52 -1.93
CA SER A 81 7.15 -0.57 -1.73
C SER A 81 6.81 0.18 -3.02
N VAL A 82 7.82 0.64 -3.75
CA VAL A 82 7.65 1.28 -5.05
C VAL A 82 7.04 0.30 -6.05
N GLY A 83 7.53 -0.94 -6.12
CA GLY A 83 6.99 -1.97 -7.00
C GLY A 83 5.52 -2.28 -6.73
N VAL A 84 5.13 -2.42 -5.46
CA VAL A 84 3.74 -2.61 -5.05
C VAL A 84 2.89 -1.39 -5.41
N GLY A 85 3.43 -0.18 -5.19
CA GLY A 85 2.72 1.05 -5.53
C GLY A 85 2.45 1.19 -7.03
N VAL A 86 3.43 0.85 -7.87
CA VAL A 86 3.25 0.78 -9.33
C VAL A 86 2.15 -0.22 -9.70
N LEU A 87 2.20 -1.43 -9.14
CA LEU A 87 1.24 -2.50 -9.44
C LEU A 87 -0.20 -2.10 -9.07
N ILE A 88 -0.41 -1.59 -7.86
CA ILE A 88 -1.74 -1.15 -7.39
C ILE A 88 -2.26 -0.01 -8.26
N THR A 89 -1.39 0.95 -8.60
CA THR A 89 -1.76 2.08 -9.45
C THR A 89 -2.17 1.61 -10.84
N LEU A 90 -1.43 0.67 -11.44
CA LEU A 90 -1.79 0.11 -12.74
C LEU A 90 -3.16 -0.58 -12.71
N ILE A 91 -3.44 -1.40 -11.69
CA ILE A 91 -4.74 -2.08 -11.54
C ILE A 91 -5.88 -1.06 -11.41
N LEU A 92 -5.70 -0.04 -10.57
CA LEU A 92 -6.70 1.02 -10.39
C LEU A 92 -6.93 1.82 -11.66
N MET A 93 -5.87 2.17 -12.39
CA MET A 93 -5.98 2.92 -13.64
C MET A 93 -6.66 2.09 -14.74
N LEU A 94 -6.38 0.78 -14.83
CA LEU A 94 -7.11 -0.13 -15.70
C LEU A 94 -8.60 -0.18 -15.31
N GLY A 95 -8.91 -0.33 -14.02
CA GLY A 95 -10.29 -0.32 -13.54
C GLY A 95 -11.03 0.99 -13.86
N VAL A 96 -10.38 2.14 -13.71
CA VAL A 96 -10.93 3.45 -14.08
C VAL A 96 -11.11 3.59 -15.59
N TYR A 97 -10.17 3.08 -16.39
CA TYR A 97 -10.26 3.09 -17.85
C TYR A 97 -11.47 2.28 -18.34
N PHE A 98 -11.61 1.03 -17.89
CA PHE A 98 -12.75 0.18 -18.25
C PHE A 98 -14.09 0.67 -17.68
N SER A 99 -14.08 1.45 -16.60
CA SER A 99 -15.30 2.06 -16.04
C SER A 99 -15.82 3.26 -16.85
N LYS A 100 -15.07 3.75 -17.84
CA LYS A 100 -15.48 4.88 -18.69
C LYS A 100 -16.09 4.43 -20.03
N GLU A 101 -15.95 3.16 -20.40
CA GLU A 101 -16.76 2.50 -21.43
C GLU A 101 -18.13 2.13 -20.88
#